data_AF-A0A2A5AZB3-F1
#
_entry.id   AF-A0A2A5AZB3-F1
#
_cell.length_a   1.000
_cell.length_b   1.000
_cell.length_c   1.000
_cell.angle_alpha   90.00
_cell.angle_beta   90.00
_cell.angle_gamma   90.00
#
_symmetry.space_group_name_H-M   'P 1'
#
loop_
_entity.id
_entity.type
_entity.pdbx_description
1 polymer ?
#
loop_
_entity_poly.entity_id
_entity_poly.type
_entity_poly.pdbx_seq_one_letter_code
_entity_poly.pdbx_strand_id
1 'polypeptide(L)' 'MNKSIDKPLSEQQRGQQRGQQRGQQRGQQRPNAEIEIEELLGKQKQLNIRHNGEQYTLRITANNKLILTK' A
#
# COMPACT_ATOMS: atom_id res chain seq x y z
N MET A 1 -16.06 -10.22 -64.06
CA MET A 1 -17.34 -9.70 -63.55
C MET A 1 -17.17 -9.25 -62.10
N ASN A 2 -17.67 -8.04 -61.81
CA ASN A 2 -18.14 -7.43 -60.55
C ASN A 2 -17.24 -7.51 -59.29
N LYS A 3 -16.62 -6.40 -58.87
CA LYS A 3 -17.18 -5.29 -58.02
C LYS A 3 -17.82 -5.80 -56.72
N SER A 4 -17.11 -5.65 -55.61
CA SER A 4 -17.66 -5.19 -54.32
C SER A 4 -16.56 -4.47 -53.54
N ILE A 5 -16.68 -3.15 -53.51
CA ILE A 5 -15.90 -2.21 -52.72
C ILE A 5 -16.82 -1.90 -51.54
N ASP A 6 -16.55 -2.46 -50.37
CA ASP A 6 -17.14 -1.97 -49.13
C ASP A 6 -16.02 -1.47 -48.23
N LYS A 7 -15.93 -0.13 -48.19
CA LYS A 7 -15.16 0.61 -47.19
C LYS A 7 -15.71 0.26 -45.80
N PRO A 8 -14.89 -0.14 -44.81
CA PRO A 8 -15.20 0.20 -43.44
C PRO A 8 -14.70 1.62 -43.19
N LEU A 9 -15.60 2.57 -43.41
CA LEU A 9 -15.49 3.95 -42.98
C LEU A 9 -15.56 3.99 -41.45
N SER A 10 -14.46 3.74 -40.73
CA SER A 10 -14.47 3.81 -39.25
C SER A 10 -13.09 3.97 -38.60
N GLU A 11 -12.16 4.71 -39.23
CA GLU A 11 -10.87 5.08 -38.62
C GLU A 11 -10.92 6.36 -37.79
N GLN A 12 -12.02 7.13 -37.83
CA GLN A 12 -12.09 8.42 -37.13
C GLN A 12 -12.42 8.36 -35.63
N GLN A 13 -12.61 7.19 -35.02
CA GLN A 13 -13.05 7.10 -33.61
C GLN A 13 -12.08 6.37 -32.66
N ARG A 14 -10.96 5.81 -33.14
CA ARG A 14 -10.05 5.02 -32.29
C ARG A 14 -8.95 5.83 -31.58
N GLY A 15 -8.78 7.11 -31.92
CA GLY A 15 -7.65 7.92 -31.44
C GLY A 15 -7.76 8.52 -30.03
N GLN A 16 -8.94 8.49 -29.38
CA GLN A 16 -9.17 9.36 -28.21
C GLN A 16 -9.31 8.67 -26.85
N GLN A 17 -9.31 7.33 -26.77
CA GLN A 17 -9.65 6.63 -25.52
C GLN A 17 -8.48 6.03 -24.71
N ARG A 18 -7.24 6.05 -25.21
CA ARG A 18 -6.10 5.40 -24.52
C ARG A 18 -5.32 6.29 -23.54
N GLY A 19 -5.63 7.58 -23.46
CA GLY A 19 -4.81 8.56 -22.72
C GLY A 19 -5.12 8.75 -21.23
N GLN A 20 -6.28 8.32 -20.73
CA GLN A 20 -6.79 8.86 -19.45
C GLN A 20 -6.64 7.96 -18.21
N GLN A 21 -6.14 6.71 -18.33
CA GLN A 21 -6.14 5.78 -17.19
C GLN A 21 -4.80 5.62 -16.44
N ARG A 22 -3.67 6.18 -16.92
CA ARG A 22 -2.35 5.95 -16.30
C ARG A 22 -1.94 6.97 -15.22
N GLY A 23 -2.74 8.00 -14.95
CA GLY A 23 -2.34 9.13 -14.11
C GLY A 23 -2.70 9.05 -12.61
N GLN A 24 -3.51 8.10 -12.16
CA GLN A 24 -4.16 8.21 -10.83
C GLN A 24 -3.62 7.28 -9.73
N GLN A 25 -2.50 6.57 -9.95
CA GLN A 25 -2.00 5.57 -8.97
C GLN A 25 -0.75 6.00 -8.18
N ARG A 26 -0.28 7.25 -8.32
CA ARG A 26 0.91 7.74 -7.58
C ARG A 26 0.52 8.73 -6.50
N GLY A 27 -0.03 8.25 -5.39
CA GLY A 27 -0.30 9.13 -4.25
C GLY A 27 -1.26 8.62 -3.18
N GLN A 28 -1.74 7.38 -3.25
CA GLN A 28 -2.47 6.80 -2.13
C GLN A 28 -1.46 6.54 -0.99
N GLN A 29 -1.27 7.55 -0.14
CA GLN A 29 -0.65 7.40 1.16
C GLN A 29 -1.36 6.22 1.82
N ARG A 30 -0.64 5.11 2.01
CA ARG A 30 -1.20 4.00 2.77
C ARG A 30 -1.47 4.57 4.16
N PRO A 31 -2.71 4.47 4.69
CA PRO A 31 -2.96 4.91 6.05
C PRO A 31 -1.95 4.20 6.96
N ASN A 32 -1.36 4.95 7.88
CA ASN A 32 -0.52 4.34 8.91
C ASN A 32 -1.37 3.26 9.58
N ALA A 33 -0.90 2.02 9.55
CA ALA A 33 -1.59 0.94 10.25
C ALA A 33 -1.45 1.22 11.75
N GLU A 34 -2.59 1.45 12.41
CA GLU A 34 -2.69 1.53 13.86
C GLU A 34 -2.89 0.11 14.41
N ILE A 35 -2.25 -0.18 15.55
CA ILE A 35 -2.36 -1.46 16.26
C ILE A 35 -2.43 -1.18 17.76
N GLU A 36 -3.33 -1.88 18.45
CA GLU A 36 -3.41 -1.81 19.91
C GLU A 36 -2.22 -2.51 20.55
N ILE A 37 -1.68 -1.94 21.63
CA ILE A 37 -0.43 -2.47 22.22
C ILE A 37 -0.62 -3.85 22.84
N GLU A 38 -1.83 -4.15 23.32
CA GLU A 38 -2.26 -5.44 23.84
C GLU A 38 -2.24 -6.52 22.76
N GLU A 39 -2.50 -6.16 21.50
CA GLU A 39 -2.40 -7.09 20.37
C GLU A 39 -0.95 -7.42 20.04
N LEU A 40 -0.04 -6.45 20.22
CA LEU A 40 1.38 -6.61 19.92
C LEU A 40 2.15 -7.35 21.02
N LEU A 41 1.88 -7.06 22.29
CA LEU A 41 2.59 -7.65 23.43
C LEU A 41 1.86 -8.88 24.01
N GLY A 42 0.57 -9.03 23.71
CA GLY A 42 -0.27 -10.09 24.25
C GLY A 42 -0.40 -10.01 25.76
N LYS A 43 -0.23 -11.15 26.44
CA LYS A 43 -0.27 -11.22 27.91
C LYS A 43 1.01 -10.71 28.57
N GLN A 44 2.07 -10.48 27.79
CA GLN A 44 3.34 -10.00 28.30
C GLN A 44 3.37 -8.47 28.25
N LYS A 45 4.19 -7.85 29.10
CA LYS A 45 4.39 -6.38 29.08
C LYS A 45 5.61 -5.96 28.27
N GLN A 46 6.25 -6.90 27.56
CA GLN A 46 7.46 -6.65 26.76
C GLN A 46 7.58 -7.60 25.58
N LEU A 47 8.27 -7.14 24.53
CA LEU A 47 8.58 -7.87 23.30
C LEU A 47 10.01 -7.53 22.83
N ASN A 48 10.76 -8.55 22.39
CA ASN A 48 12.06 -8.36 21.76
C ASN A 48 11.89 -8.21 20.24
N ILE A 49 12.47 -7.15 19.68
CA ILE A 49 12.43 -6.81 18.26
C ILE A 49 13.85 -6.93 17.70
N ARG A 50 14.01 -7.59 16.56
CA ARG A 50 15.28 -7.59 15.83
C ARG A 50 15.16 -6.66 14.61
N HIS A 51 16.02 -5.66 14.53
CA HIS A 51 16.04 -4.71 13.42
C HIS A 51 17.50 -4.40 13.03
N ASN A 52 17.83 -4.54 11.75
CA ASN A 52 19.18 -4.35 11.20
C ASN A 52 20.28 -5.13 11.95
N GLY A 53 19.96 -6.33 12.44
CA GLY A 53 20.88 -7.17 13.22
C GLY A 53 21.01 -6.76 14.69
N GLU A 54 20.40 -5.66 15.10
CA GLU A 54 20.37 -5.22 16.50
C GLU A 54 19.11 -5.74 17.20
N GLN A 55 19.22 -5.93 18.51
CA GLN A 55 18.09 -6.27 19.36
C GLN A 55 17.57 -4.99 20.02
N TYR A 56 16.26 -4.90 20.11
CA TYR A 56 15.54 -3.88 20.85
C TYR A 56 14.50 -4.55 21.73
N THR A 57 14.09 -3.87 22.80
CA THR A 57 13.01 -4.28 23.69
C THR A 57 11.94 -3.20 23.69
N LEU A 58 10.73 -3.56 23.26
CA LEU A 58 9.53 -2.74 23.41
C LEU A 58 8.83 -3.17 24.69
N ARG A 59 8.53 -2.26 25.61
CA ARG A 59 7.82 -2.60 26.86
C ARG A 59 6.93 -1.49 27.39
N ILE A 60 5.93 -1.88 28.18
CA ILE A 60 5.12 -0.97 28.99
C ILE A 60 5.77 -0.81 30.37
N THR A 61 5.99 0.43 30.78
CA THR A 61 6.52 0.77 32.11
C THR A 61 5.43 0.76 33.19
N ALA A 62 5.83 0.88 34.46
CA ALA A 62 4.89 0.94 35.58
C ALA A 62 3.93 2.15 35.55
N ASN A 63 4.29 3.23 34.85
CA ASN A 63 3.43 4.40 34.63
C ASN A 63 2.68 4.36 33.29
N ASN A 64 2.47 3.16 32.73
CA ASN A 64 1.74 2.92 31.50
C ASN A 64 2.31 3.61 30.25
N LYS A 65 3.62 3.91 30.24
CA LYS A 65 4.29 4.45 29.05
C LYS A 65 4.88 3.32 28.22
N LEU A 66 4.77 3.44 26.91
CA LEU A 66 5.45 2.56 25.97
C LEU A 66 6.87 3.09 25.73
N ILE A 67 7.87 2.22 25.91
CA ILE A 67 9.27 2.56 25.65
C ILE A 67 9.91 1.52 24.73
N LEU A 68 10.77 1.99 23.82
CA LEU A 68 11.66 1.16 23.02
C LEU A 68 13.09 1.43 23.44
N THR A 69 13.80 0.38 23.86
CA THR A 69 15.21 0.45 24.23
C THR A 69 16.01 -0.48 23.33
N LYS A 70 17.25 -0.13 23.02
CA LYS A 70 18.21 -1.04 22.39
C LYS A 70 18.79 -1.97 23.44
#